data_AF-A0A937YHS5-F1
#
_entry.id   AF-A0A937YHS5-F1
#
_cell.length_a   1.000
_cell.length_b   1.000
_cell.length_c   1.000
_cell.angle_alpha   90.00
_cell.angle_beta   90.00
_cell.angle_gamma   90.00
#
_symmetry.space_group_name_H-M   'P 1'
#
loop_
_entity.id
_entity.type
_entity.pdbx_description
1 polymer ?
#
loop_
_entity_poly.entity_id
_entity_poly.type
_entity_poly.pdbx_seq_one_letter_code
_entity_poly.pdbx_strand_id
1 'polypeptide(L)'
;MWRALIGAGVAAISGMIVVGVAGSAEARDELRIVGSSTVFPFATTVAEEFGRAGEFKTPVVESTGTGGGLKFFCEGAGVDSPDIANASRRIKKSEVEACAKNGVVDIHEVKIGFDGIVLAHAKGATPVKFTLAQIWQALAKDVIVDGKIVPNPYKMWSEIDGSLPATKIEVIGPPPTSGTRDAFNELAMEGGCKTFPEAEALKKEDEKKYKALCQSVREDGAYIEAGENDNLIVQKIEANDKAYGVFGYSFLDQNRDKLVAVLIDDTEPSYENISSGAYSVSRALYFYVKKAHIGVIPGLKEYVDLWTLESTFGPESFLADKGLIALPDDQREAQRASSAAMENLILDK
;
A
#
# COMPACT_ATOMS: atom_id res chain seq x y z
N MET A 1 52.94 -66.24 -47.49
CA MET A 1 53.94 -65.19 -47.79
C MET A 1 53.35 -64.31 -48.87
N TRP A 2 53.46 -62.98 -48.72
CA TRP A 2 53.11 -61.91 -49.68
C TRP A 2 51.79 -61.12 -49.51
N ARG A 3 51.95 -60.04 -48.71
CA ARG A 3 51.51 -58.62 -48.81
C ARG A 3 50.05 -58.16 -48.72
N ALA A 4 49.90 -57.26 -47.74
CA ALA A 4 49.02 -56.11 -47.57
C ALA A 4 48.83 -55.17 -48.78
N LEU A 5 47.71 -54.42 -48.75
CA LEU A 5 47.52 -52.96 -49.02
C LEU A 5 46.05 -52.60 -48.72
N ILE A 6 45.74 -51.96 -47.57
CA ILE A 6 45.34 -50.55 -47.39
C ILE A 6 44.35 -50.00 -48.43
N GLY A 7 43.17 -49.56 -47.98
CA GLY A 7 42.23 -48.77 -48.78
C GLY A 7 40.99 -48.26 -48.03
N ALA A 8 41.13 -47.04 -47.47
CA ALA A 8 40.13 -46.00 -47.23
C ALA A 8 38.81 -46.32 -46.48
N GLY A 9 38.71 -45.77 -45.26
CA GLY A 9 37.46 -45.63 -44.53
C GLY A 9 36.57 -44.52 -45.09
N VAL A 10 35.27 -44.78 -45.14
CA VAL A 10 34.21 -43.78 -45.31
C VAL A 10 33.46 -43.74 -43.99
N ALA A 11 33.81 -42.78 -43.14
CA ALA A 11 33.00 -42.46 -41.98
C ALA A 11 31.79 -41.64 -42.45
N ALA A 12 30.61 -42.27 -42.47
CA ALA A 12 29.36 -41.58 -42.70
C ALA A 12 29.07 -40.67 -41.50
N ILE A 13 29.27 -39.36 -41.69
CA ILE A 13 28.84 -38.34 -40.74
C ILE A 13 27.32 -38.20 -40.89
N SER A 14 26.57 -38.89 -40.05
CA SER A 14 25.14 -38.68 -39.88
C SER A 14 24.94 -37.32 -39.20
N GLY A 15 24.72 -36.28 -40.00
CA GLY A 15 24.35 -34.95 -39.51
C GLY A 15 22.96 -35.01 -38.86
N MET A 16 22.91 -35.13 -37.54
CA MET A 16 21.68 -34.99 -36.78
C MET A 16 21.34 -33.50 -36.72
N ILE A 17 20.45 -33.05 -37.60
CA ILE A 17 19.86 -31.71 -37.52
C ILE A 17 19.00 -31.69 -36.25
N VAL A 18 19.55 -31.13 -35.17
CA VAL A 18 18.74 -30.74 -34.02
C VAL A 18 17.96 -29.51 -34.47
N VAL A 19 16.74 -29.72 -34.93
CA VAL A 19 15.75 -28.65 -35.03
C VAL A 19 15.44 -28.26 -33.59
N GLY A 20 16.14 -27.24 -33.08
CA GLY A 20 15.76 -26.59 -31.85
C GLY A 20 14.37 -26.01 -32.05
N VAL A 21 13.36 -26.65 -31.47
CA VAL A 21 12.07 -26.01 -31.27
C VAL A 21 12.33 -24.93 -30.23
N ALA A 22 12.66 -23.73 -30.69
CA ALA A 22 12.53 -22.54 -29.88
C ALA A 22 11.03 -22.42 -29.58
N GLY A 23 10.61 -22.95 -28.43
CA GLY A 23 9.29 -22.66 -27.90
C GLY A 23 9.21 -21.15 -27.75
N SER A 24 8.43 -20.50 -28.60
CA SER A 24 7.97 -19.15 -28.34
C SER A 24 7.31 -19.19 -26.97
N ALA A 25 7.90 -18.49 -25.99
CA ALA A 25 7.26 -18.27 -24.71
C ALA A 25 5.95 -17.55 -25.02
N GLU A 26 4.83 -18.28 -24.94
CA GLU A 26 3.53 -17.66 -25.15
C GLU A 26 3.31 -16.65 -24.03
N ALA A 27 3.09 -15.40 -24.41
CA ALA A 27 2.66 -14.38 -23.47
C ALA A 27 1.35 -14.85 -22.85
N ARG A 28 1.28 -14.79 -21.51
CA ARG A 28 0.03 -15.05 -20.79
C ARG A 28 -1.03 -14.03 -21.22
N ASP A 29 -2.30 -14.43 -21.13
CA ASP A 29 -3.47 -13.65 -21.52
C ASP A 29 -4.16 -12.95 -20.34
N GLU A 30 -3.46 -12.79 -19.21
CA GLU A 30 -3.96 -12.21 -17.97
C GLU A 30 -2.90 -11.35 -17.29
N LEU A 31 -3.32 -10.16 -16.84
CA LEU A 31 -2.45 -9.25 -16.10
C LEU A 31 -2.17 -9.77 -14.69
N ARG A 32 -0.94 -9.61 -14.22
CA ARG A 32 -0.53 -9.95 -12.85
C ARG A 32 -0.05 -8.70 -12.14
N ILE A 33 -0.69 -8.43 -11.01
CA ILE A 33 -0.52 -7.22 -10.21
C ILE A 33 -0.15 -7.64 -8.79
N VAL A 34 0.95 -7.11 -8.27
CA VAL A 34 1.44 -7.40 -6.91
C VAL A 34 1.62 -6.11 -6.12
N GLY A 35 1.68 -6.18 -4.79
CA GLY A 35 2.19 -5.08 -3.97
C GLY A 35 1.35 -4.69 -2.77
N SER A 36 1.18 -3.38 -2.58
CA SER A 36 0.61 -2.79 -1.36
C SER A 36 -0.75 -3.35 -0.96
N SER A 37 -0.90 -3.75 0.31
CA SER A 37 -2.18 -4.19 0.90
C SER A 37 -3.23 -3.07 0.95
N THR A 38 -2.79 -1.81 0.96
CA THR A 38 -3.70 -0.66 0.97
C THR A 38 -4.17 -0.26 -0.42
N VAL A 39 -3.35 -0.47 -1.44
CA VAL A 39 -3.79 -0.28 -2.83
C VAL A 39 -4.58 -1.49 -3.33
N PHE A 40 -4.38 -2.67 -2.73
CA PHE A 40 -5.06 -3.93 -3.06
C PHE A 40 -6.59 -3.78 -3.26
N PRO A 41 -7.39 -3.24 -2.32
CA PRO A 41 -8.84 -3.13 -2.53
C PRO A 41 -9.23 -2.24 -3.72
N PHE A 42 -8.47 -1.17 -3.97
CA PHE A 42 -8.68 -0.29 -5.14
C PHE A 42 -8.33 -1.03 -6.44
N ALA A 43 -7.17 -1.69 -6.48
CA ALA A 43 -6.72 -2.42 -7.65
C ALA A 43 -7.60 -3.62 -8.01
N THR A 44 -8.11 -4.35 -7.00
CA THR A 44 -9.09 -5.41 -7.19
C THR A 44 -10.38 -4.87 -7.79
N THR A 45 -10.86 -3.71 -7.32
CA THR A 45 -12.06 -3.06 -7.90
C THR A 45 -11.83 -2.70 -9.36
N VAL A 46 -10.68 -2.09 -9.71
CA VAL A 46 -10.38 -1.75 -11.11
C VAL A 46 -10.18 -3.01 -11.96
N ALA A 47 -9.61 -4.07 -11.41
CA ALA A 47 -9.46 -5.36 -12.09
C ALA A 47 -10.82 -6.00 -12.42
N GLU A 48 -11.76 -5.99 -11.47
CA GLU A 48 -13.13 -6.47 -11.67
C GLU A 48 -13.86 -5.66 -12.75
N GLU A 49 -13.75 -4.32 -12.70
CA GLU A 49 -14.30 -3.42 -13.71
C GLU A 49 -13.71 -3.69 -15.10
N PHE A 50 -12.40 -3.92 -15.18
CA PHE A 50 -11.71 -4.24 -16.42
C PHE A 50 -12.17 -5.56 -17.04
N GLY A 51 -12.27 -6.62 -16.23
CA GLY A 51 -12.74 -7.92 -16.69
C GLY A 51 -14.23 -7.91 -17.09
N ARG A 52 -15.05 -7.09 -16.42
CA ARG A 52 -16.49 -6.95 -16.73
C ARG A 52 -16.75 -6.38 -18.13
N ALA A 53 -15.84 -5.58 -18.67
CA ALA A 53 -15.95 -5.05 -20.03
C ALA A 53 -15.93 -6.14 -21.11
N GLY A 54 -15.42 -7.34 -20.80
CA GLY A 54 -15.55 -8.55 -21.62
C GLY A 54 -14.49 -8.73 -22.71
N GLU A 55 -13.60 -7.76 -22.91
CA GLU A 55 -12.52 -7.82 -23.91
C GLU A 55 -11.25 -8.53 -23.40
N PHE A 56 -10.98 -8.45 -22.09
CA PHE A 56 -9.79 -9.00 -21.45
C PHE A 56 -10.15 -9.82 -20.21
N LYS A 57 -9.25 -10.73 -19.79
CA LYS A 57 -9.40 -11.44 -18.52
C LYS A 57 -9.25 -10.48 -17.34
N THR A 58 -9.98 -10.77 -16.26
CA THR A 58 -9.83 -10.07 -14.97
C THR A 58 -8.38 -10.22 -14.47
N PRO A 59 -7.66 -9.12 -14.20
CA PRO A 59 -6.31 -9.18 -13.64
C PRO A 59 -6.26 -9.95 -12.31
N VAL A 60 -5.19 -10.70 -12.11
CA VAL A 60 -4.87 -11.31 -10.82
C VAL A 60 -4.15 -10.27 -9.97
N VAL A 61 -4.74 -9.94 -8.83
CA VAL A 61 -4.19 -8.97 -7.87
C VAL A 61 -3.77 -9.72 -6.61
N GLU A 62 -2.53 -9.53 -6.17
CA GLU A 62 -1.98 -10.15 -4.97
C GLU A 62 -1.41 -9.10 -4.00
N SER A 63 -1.79 -9.22 -2.73
CA SER A 63 -1.24 -8.38 -1.67
C SER A 63 0.06 -9.00 -1.14
N THR A 64 1.19 -8.32 -1.41
CA THR A 64 2.54 -8.77 -1.04
C THR A 64 3.32 -7.71 -0.25
N GLY A 65 2.67 -6.60 0.10
CA GLY A 65 3.29 -5.38 0.62
C GLY A 65 4.09 -4.61 -0.43
N THR A 66 4.22 -3.29 -0.27
CA THR A 66 4.89 -2.41 -1.26
C THR A 66 6.31 -2.86 -1.59
N GLY A 67 7.15 -3.14 -0.58
CA GLY A 67 8.52 -3.58 -0.80
C GLY A 67 8.64 -4.98 -1.41
N GLY A 68 7.78 -5.91 -0.99
CA GLY A 68 7.73 -7.26 -1.56
C GLY A 68 7.24 -7.26 -3.01
N GLY A 69 6.21 -6.48 -3.32
CA GLY A 69 5.66 -6.36 -4.67
C GLY A 69 6.65 -5.72 -5.64
N LEU A 70 7.32 -4.64 -5.23
CA LEU A 70 8.38 -4.03 -6.03
C LEU A 70 9.56 -5.00 -6.26
N LYS A 71 9.89 -5.84 -5.28
CA LYS A 71 10.89 -6.90 -5.46
C LYS A 71 10.47 -7.89 -6.53
N PHE A 72 9.25 -8.45 -6.47
CA PHE A 72 8.73 -9.37 -7.49
C PHE A 72 8.63 -8.72 -8.87
N PHE A 73 8.11 -7.50 -8.94
CA PHE A 73 8.05 -6.71 -10.18
C PHE A 73 9.44 -6.51 -10.80
N CYS A 74 10.48 -6.36 -10.00
CA CYS A 74 11.85 -6.13 -10.47
C CYS A 74 12.68 -7.40 -10.68
N GLU A 75 12.09 -8.61 -10.62
CA GLU A 75 12.82 -9.87 -10.87
C GLU A 75 13.27 -10.04 -12.32
N GLY A 76 12.60 -9.41 -13.28
CA GLY A 76 13.00 -9.44 -14.68
C GLY A 76 12.03 -8.71 -15.61
N ALA A 77 12.46 -8.51 -16.86
CA ALA A 77 11.63 -7.92 -17.92
C ALA A 77 10.74 -8.94 -18.66
N GLY A 78 10.97 -10.24 -18.44
CA GLY A 78 10.24 -11.32 -19.13
C GLY A 78 8.79 -11.48 -18.68
N VAL A 79 8.00 -12.23 -19.46
CA VAL A 79 6.56 -12.47 -19.27
C VAL A 79 6.23 -13.38 -18.07
N ASP A 80 7.22 -13.87 -17.32
CA ASP A 80 6.98 -14.63 -16.09
C ASP A 80 6.84 -13.72 -14.86
N SER A 81 7.34 -12.49 -14.96
CA SER A 81 7.28 -11.49 -13.89
C SER A 81 5.96 -10.72 -13.90
N PRO A 82 5.56 -10.10 -12.76
CA PRO A 82 4.36 -9.24 -12.69
C PRO A 82 4.46 -8.03 -13.62
N ASP A 83 3.30 -7.58 -14.14
CA ASP A 83 3.21 -6.41 -15.04
C ASP A 83 3.17 -5.10 -14.27
N ILE A 84 2.54 -5.14 -13.09
CA ILE A 84 2.24 -3.97 -12.29
C ILE A 84 2.63 -4.20 -10.83
N ALA A 85 3.25 -3.19 -10.22
CA ALA A 85 3.46 -3.11 -8.78
C ALA A 85 2.64 -1.98 -8.17
N ASN A 86 1.67 -2.32 -7.32
CA ASN A 86 0.95 -1.40 -6.46
C ASN A 86 1.82 -0.95 -5.27
N ALA A 87 1.75 0.33 -4.91
CA ALA A 87 2.59 0.88 -3.86
C ALA A 87 1.89 1.98 -3.05
N SER A 88 2.07 1.93 -1.74
CA SER A 88 1.61 2.97 -0.81
C SER A 88 2.70 3.98 -0.43
N ARG A 89 3.74 4.04 -1.25
CA ARG A 89 4.79 5.06 -1.22
C ARG A 89 5.43 5.12 -2.59
N ARG A 90 6.15 6.20 -2.87
CA ARG A 90 6.95 6.28 -4.08
C ARG A 90 8.05 5.19 -4.09
N ILE A 91 8.37 4.67 -5.26
CA ILE A 91 9.48 3.75 -5.49
C ILE A 91 10.79 4.46 -5.15
N LYS A 92 11.70 3.77 -4.46
CA LYS A 92 12.99 4.35 -4.06
C LYS A 92 13.98 4.27 -5.20
N LYS A 93 14.92 5.21 -5.26
CA LYS A 93 16.06 5.15 -6.20
C LYS A 93 16.79 3.80 -6.16
N SER A 94 17.08 3.28 -4.97
CA SER A 94 17.72 1.98 -4.80
C SER A 94 16.90 0.80 -5.35
N GLU A 95 15.57 0.92 -5.37
CA GLU A 95 14.68 -0.08 -5.95
C GLU A 95 14.73 0.02 -7.47
N VAL A 96 14.62 1.22 -8.06
CA VAL A 96 14.79 1.44 -9.51
C VAL A 96 16.14 0.91 -10.00
N GLU A 97 17.22 1.16 -9.26
CA GLU A 97 18.55 0.63 -9.56
C GLU A 97 18.60 -0.91 -9.50
N ALA A 98 17.85 -1.53 -8.59
CA ALA A 98 17.71 -2.99 -8.53
C ALA A 98 16.92 -3.53 -9.73
N CYS A 99 15.85 -2.85 -10.14
CA CYS A 99 15.07 -3.18 -11.34
C CYS A 99 15.95 -3.13 -12.60
N ALA A 100 16.74 -2.06 -12.75
CA ALA A 100 17.63 -1.89 -13.88
C ALA A 100 18.70 -3.01 -13.98
N LYS A 101 19.25 -3.47 -12.83
CA LYS A 101 20.18 -4.62 -12.80
C LYS A 101 19.55 -5.91 -13.33
N ASN A 102 18.24 -6.04 -13.22
CA ASN A 102 17.47 -7.19 -13.70
C ASN A 102 16.80 -6.93 -15.06
N GLY A 103 17.19 -5.86 -15.77
CA GLY A 103 16.70 -5.54 -17.11
C GLY A 103 15.37 -4.79 -17.15
N VAL A 104 14.79 -4.43 -16.00
CA VAL A 104 13.57 -3.61 -15.91
C VAL A 104 13.98 -2.14 -15.86
N VAL A 105 14.13 -1.53 -17.04
CA VAL A 105 14.66 -0.16 -17.21
C VAL A 105 13.60 0.88 -17.57
N ASP A 106 12.54 0.47 -18.25
CA ASP A 106 11.42 1.34 -18.62
C ASP A 106 10.22 1.05 -17.70
N ILE A 107 10.04 1.93 -16.72
CA ILE A 107 8.95 1.87 -15.74
C ILE A 107 8.08 3.11 -15.94
N HIS A 108 6.76 2.93 -16.04
CA HIS A 108 5.80 4.04 -15.96
C HIS A 108 5.25 4.11 -14.53
N GLU A 109 5.18 5.32 -13.96
CA GLU A 109 4.64 5.57 -12.62
C GLU A 109 3.31 6.30 -12.76
N VAL A 110 2.30 5.84 -12.01
CA VAL A 110 1.03 6.55 -11.89
C VAL A 110 0.78 6.82 -10.41
N LYS A 111 0.69 8.08 -10.03
CA LYS A 111 0.16 8.49 -8.72
C LYS A 111 -1.37 8.48 -8.84
N ILE A 112 -2.05 7.70 -8.02
CA ILE A 112 -3.51 7.50 -8.14
C ILE A 112 -4.33 8.34 -7.17
N GLY A 113 -3.73 8.81 -6.09
CA GLY A 113 -4.45 9.52 -5.03
C GLY A 113 -3.70 9.48 -3.72
N PHE A 114 -4.45 9.70 -2.66
CA PHE A 114 -3.99 9.59 -1.30
C PHE A 114 -4.86 8.63 -0.50
N ASP A 115 -4.26 8.13 0.56
CA ASP A 115 -4.92 7.46 1.67
C ASP A 115 -4.68 8.30 2.93
N GLY A 116 -5.66 8.35 3.82
CA GLY A 116 -5.61 9.14 5.04
C GLY A 116 -6.43 8.48 6.12
N ILE A 117 -5.79 8.17 7.25
CA ILE A 117 -6.45 7.55 8.40
C ILE A 117 -6.65 8.61 9.48
N VAL A 118 -7.87 8.68 10.00
CA VAL A 118 -8.24 9.65 11.01
C VAL A 118 -8.48 8.96 12.35
N LEU A 119 -8.20 9.69 13.42
CA LEU A 119 -8.80 9.45 14.72
C LEU A 119 -9.88 10.52 14.92
N ALA A 120 -11.08 10.13 15.36
CA ALA A 120 -12.20 11.05 15.51
C ALA A 120 -13.03 10.74 16.75
N HIS A 121 -13.84 11.69 17.20
CA HIS A 121 -14.80 11.51 18.28
C HIS A 121 -16.17 12.08 17.88
N ALA A 122 -17.21 11.76 18.65
CA ALA A 122 -18.53 12.35 18.47
C ALA A 122 -18.49 13.88 18.67
N LYS A 123 -19.30 14.58 17.90
CA LYS A 123 -19.48 16.02 18.04
C LYS A 123 -20.05 16.35 19.41
N GLY A 124 -19.46 17.35 20.06
CA GLY A 124 -19.81 17.75 21.42
C GLY A 124 -18.94 17.12 22.51
N ALA A 125 -18.13 16.10 22.18
CA ALA A 125 -17.09 15.63 23.09
C ALA A 125 -15.96 16.67 23.21
N THR A 126 -15.19 16.58 24.30
CA THR A 126 -14.08 17.49 24.60
C THR A 126 -13.01 17.39 23.51
N PRO A 127 -12.66 18.51 22.84
CA PRO A 127 -11.57 18.50 21.87
C PRO A 127 -10.26 18.05 22.51
N VAL A 128 -9.55 17.18 21.81
CA VAL A 128 -8.24 16.68 22.21
C VAL A 128 -7.29 16.73 21.02
N LYS A 129 -6.01 16.77 21.32
CA LYS A 129 -4.94 16.54 20.36
C LYS A 129 -4.05 15.44 20.89
N PHE A 130 -3.54 14.61 20.00
CA PHE A 130 -2.57 13.58 20.35
C PHE A 130 -1.31 13.74 19.53
N THR A 131 -0.20 13.28 20.08
CA THR A 131 0.97 12.95 19.28
C THR A 131 0.90 11.51 18.81
N LEU A 132 1.64 11.18 17.74
CA LEU A 132 1.77 9.77 17.34
C LEU A 132 2.34 8.89 18.45
N ALA A 133 3.29 9.41 19.24
CA ALA A 133 3.85 8.70 20.39
C ALA A 133 2.77 8.35 21.43
N GLN A 134 1.87 9.29 21.74
CA GLN A 134 0.76 9.06 22.66
C GLN A 134 -0.24 8.03 22.11
N ILE A 135 -0.56 8.09 20.81
CA ILE A 135 -1.43 7.08 20.16
C ILE A 135 -0.80 5.69 20.26
N TRP A 136 0.50 5.56 19.94
CA TRP A 136 1.21 4.29 20.05
C TRP A 136 1.25 3.78 21.50
N GLN A 137 1.58 4.64 22.48
CA GLN A 137 1.57 4.26 23.90
C GLN A 137 0.18 3.84 24.38
N ALA A 138 -0.90 4.43 23.84
CA ALA A 138 -2.26 4.05 24.20
C ALA A 138 -2.66 2.68 23.64
N LEU A 139 -2.24 2.37 22.41
CA LEU A 139 -2.83 1.27 21.64
C LEU A 139 -1.89 0.08 21.42
N ALA A 140 -0.58 0.24 21.54
CA ALA A 140 0.35 -0.86 21.31
C ALA A 140 0.16 -1.97 22.36
N LYS A 141 0.39 -3.22 21.95
CA LYS A 141 0.37 -4.38 22.86
C LYS A 141 1.46 -4.28 23.93
N ASP A 142 2.67 -3.97 23.49
CA ASP A 142 3.85 -3.75 24.31
C ASP A 142 4.37 -2.33 24.03
N VAL A 143 4.86 -1.66 25.06
CA VAL A 143 5.35 -0.28 25.00
C VAL A 143 6.71 -0.16 25.67
N ILE A 144 7.40 0.96 25.45
CA ILE A 144 8.67 1.27 26.11
C ILE A 144 8.38 2.14 27.34
N VAL A 145 8.72 1.64 28.53
CA VAL A 145 8.69 2.37 29.79
C VAL A 145 10.06 2.28 30.44
N ASP A 146 10.65 3.42 30.79
CA ASP A 146 11.99 3.52 31.37
C ASP A 146 13.06 2.73 30.59
N GLY A 147 12.99 2.79 29.26
CA GLY A 147 13.90 2.12 28.33
C GLY A 147 13.71 0.60 28.21
N LYS A 148 12.61 0.05 28.73
CA LYS A 148 12.30 -1.39 28.68
C LYS A 148 10.98 -1.63 27.96
N ILE A 149 10.97 -2.66 27.12
CA ILE A 149 9.75 -3.17 26.50
C ILE A 149 8.95 -3.94 27.56
N VAL A 150 7.72 -3.50 27.82
CA VAL A 150 6.80 -4.10 28.80
C VAL A 150 5.40 -4.21 28.20
N PRO A 151 4.54 -5.14 28.69
CA PRO A 151 3.12 -5.13 28.36
C PRO A 151 2.50 -3.79 28.69
N ASN A 152 1.61 -3.28 27.82
CA ASN A 152 1.05 -1.95 27.95
C ASN A 152 0.34 -1.73 29.32
N PRO A 153 0.90 -0.88 30.21
CA PRO A 153 0.35 -0.69 31.54
C PRO A 153 -0.80 0.32 31.56
N TYR A 154 -0.91 1.18 30.55
CA TYR A 154 -1.81 2.33 30.55
C TYR A 154 -3.26 1.89 30.34
N LYS A 155 -4.15 2.40 31.19
CA LYS A 155 -5.61 2.20 31.14
C LYS A 155 -6.35 3.52 30.97
N MET A 156 -5.76 4.65 31.35
CA MET A 156 -6.30 6.00 31.12
C MET A 156 -5.36 6.84 30.26
N TRP A 157 -5.93 7.77 29.49
CA TRP A 157 -5.11 8.67 28.67
C TRP A 157 -4.17 9.54 29.52
N SER A 158 -4.65 10.01 30.67
CA SER A 158 -3.85 10.81 31.61
C SER A 158 -2.65 10.08 32.24
N GLU A 159 -2.59 8.74 32.17
CA GLU A 159 -1.43 7.97 32.64
C GLU A 159 -0.26 8.01 31.65
N ILE A 160 -0.55 8.30 30.37
CA ILE A 160 0.46 8.46 29.31
C ILE A 160 1.06 9.87 29.41
N ASP A 161 0.21 10.88 29.54
CA ASP A 161 0.60 12.28 29.65
C ASP A 161 -0.49 13.06 30.40
N GLY A 162 -0.10 13.85 31.41
CA GLY A 162 -1.04 14.56 32.28
C GLY A 162 -1.86 15.67 31.61
N SER A 163 -1.51 16.05 30.37
CA SER A 163 -2.32 16.96 29.54
C SER A 163 -3.50 16.27 28.85
N LEU A 164 -3.52 14.94 28.82
CA LEU A 164 -4.57 14.15 28.19
C LEU A 164 -5.77 13.93 29.14
N PRO A 165 -6.95 13.60 28.60
CA PRO A 165 -8.15 13.41 29.41
C PRO A 165 -8.01 12.33 30.50
N ALA A 166 -8.61 12.57 31.67
CA ALA A 166 -8.72 11.55 32.73
C ALA A 166 -9.85 10.54 32.44
N THR A 167 -9.86 9.98 31.24
CA THR A 167 -10.82 8.97 30.77
C THR A 167 -10.11 7.68 30.42
N LYS A 168 -10.85 6.56 30.48
CA LYS A 168 -10.36 5.26 30.04
C LYS A 168 -9.96 5.32 28.57
N ILE A 169 -8.87 4.64 28.22
CA ILE A 169 -8.49 4.43 26.82
C ILE A 169 -9.52 3.50 26.18
N GLU A 170 -10.26 4.02 25.21
CA GLU A 170 -11.25 3.30 24.44
C GLU A 170 -11.24 3.81 23.01
N VAL A 171 -10.72 2.99 22.11
CA VAL A 171 -10.62 3.27 20.68
C VAL A 171 -11.30 2.16 19.91
N ILE A 172 -12.24 2.52 19.06
CA ILE A 172 -12.97 1.62 18.19
C ILE A 172 -12.31 1.70 16.81
N GLY A 173 -12.04 0.56 16.19
CA GLY A 173 -11.37 0.58 14.89
C GLY A 173 -11.56 -0.69 14.07
N PRO A 174 -10.97 -0.71 12.86
CA PRO A 174 -11.08 -1.84 11.94
C PRO A 174 -10.34 -3.09 12.46
N PRO A 175 -10.76 -4.30 12.02
CA PRO A 175 -10.12 -5.56 12.40
C PRO A 175 -8.74 -5.74 11.73
N PRO A 176 -7.91 -6.71 12.16
CA PRO A 176 -6.60 -7.01 11.59
C PRO A 176 -6.59 -7.36 10.09
N THR A 177 -7.75 -7.72 9.52
CA THR A 177 -7.92 -8.06 8.10
C THR A 177 -8.18 -6.85 7.20
N SER A 178 -8.37 -5.67 7.77
CA SER A 178 -8.72 -4.45 7.04
C SER A 178 -7.50 -3.68 6.52
N GLY A 179 -7.58 -3.16 5.29
CA GLY A 179 -6.55 -2.25 4.75
C GLY A 179 -6.42 -0.94 5.52
N THR A 180 -7.50 -0.45 6.14
CA THR A 180 -7.51 0.72 7.05
C THR A 180 -6.67 0.43 8.29
N ARG A 181 -6.74 -0.80 8.81
CA ARG A 181 -5.93 -1.25 9.96
C ARG A 181 -4.46 -1.33 9.60
N ASP A 182 -4.11 -1.88 8.45
CA ASP A 182 -2.73 -1.91 7.95
C ASP A 182 -2.17 -0.49 7.84
N ALA A 183 -2.91 0.43 7.21
CA ALA A 183 -2.50 1.82 7.06
C ALA A 183 -2.32 2.52 8.43
N PHE A 184 -3.23 2.30 9.38
CA PHE A 184 -3.12 2.83 10.73
C PHE A 184 -1.87 2.33 11.45
N ASN A 185 -1.59 1.02 11.34
CA ASN A 185 -0.44 0.41 12.00
C ASN A 185 0.89 0.92 11.39
N GLU A 186 0.95 1.10 10.08
CA GLU A 186 2.15 1.63 9.41
C GLU A 186 2.35 3.14 9.64
N LEU A 187 1.28 3.94 9.56
CA LEU A 187 1.40 5.39 9.57
C LEU A 187 1.38 5.95 10.99
N ALA A 188 0.44 5.51 11.82
CA ALA A 188 0.27 6.03 13.18
C ALA A 188 1.07 5.22 14.21
N MET A 189 0.87 3.91 14.27
CA MET A 189 1.49 3.07 15.31
C MET A 189 3.02 3.01 15.13
N GLU A 190 3.52 2.63 13.95
CA GLU A 190 4.96 2.66 13.66
C GLU A 190 5.51 4.10 13.67
N GLY A 191 4.71 5.07 13.20
CA GLY A 191 5.05 6.50 13.24
C GLY A 191 5.30 7.05 14.65
N GLY A 192 4.54 6.56 15.65
CA GLY A 192 4.73 6.88 17.05
C GLY A 192 5.85 6.05 17.70
N CYS A 193 5.88 4.74 17.43
CA CYS A 193 6.89 3.84 17.97
C CYS A 193 8.33 4.28 17.64
N LYS A 194 8.56 4.74 16.40
CA LYS A 194 9.90 5.16 15.94
C LYS A 194 10.43 6.42 16.63
N THR A 195 9.61 7.14 17.41
CA THR A 195 10.11 8.29 18.18
C THR A 195 10.92 7.85 19.40
N PHE A 196 10.88 6.56 19.77
CA PHE A 196 11.61 6.00 20.89
C PHE A 196 12.98 5.46 20.42
N PRO A 197 14.10 5.90 21.03
CA PRO A 197 15.44 5.46 20.63
C PRO A 197 15.64 3.94 20.64
N GLU A 198 15.01 3.24 21.58
CA GLU A 198 15.08 1.78 21.72
C GLU A 198 14.40 1.07 20.55
N ALA A 199 13.31 1.63 20.03
CA ALA A 199 12.64 1.10 18.84
C ALA A 199 13.52 1.27 17.59
N GLU A 200 14.16 2.42 17.43
CA GLU A 200 15.09 2.67 16.31
C GLU A 200 16.35 1.79 16.37
N ALA A 201 16.85 1.51 17.57
CA ALA A 201 17.92 0.52 17.76
C ALA A 201 17.45 -0.88 17.34
N LEU A 202 16.27 -1.30 17.81
CA LEU A 202 15.69 -2.60 17.48
C LEU A 202 15.45 -2.77 15.96
N LYS A 203 15.03 -1.71 15.25
CA LYS A 203 14.83 -1.73 13.80
C LYS A 203 16.08 -2.15 13.02
N LYS A 204 17.26 -1.71 13.49
CA LYS A 204 18.56 -2.02 12.86
C LYS A 204 19.01 -3.45 13.17
N GLU A 205 18.63 -3.97 14.32
CA GLU A 205 19.01 -5.32 14.77
C GLU A 205 18.09 -6.41 14.20
N ASP A 206 16.77 -6.18 14.27
CA ASP A 206 15.75 -7.16 13.91
C ASP A 206 14.44 -6.48 13.48
N GLU A 207 14.26 -6.35 12.16
CA GLU A 207 13.06 -5.74 11.56
C GLU A 207 11.77 -6.47 11.96
N LYS A 208 11.80 -7.80 12.19
CA LYS A 208 10.62 -8.55 12.57
C LYS A 208 10.19 -8.21 14.00
N LYS A 209 11.15 -8.13 14.93
CA LYS A 209 10.86 -7.70 16.31
C LYS A 209 10.42 -6.25 16.38
N TYR A 210 11.03 -5.38 15.56
CA TYR A 210 10.59 -3.99 15.45
C TYR A 210 9.14 -3.90 14.99
N LYS A 211 8.75 -4.60 13.93
CA LYS A 211 7.35 -4.65 13.47
C LYS A 211 6.42 -5.22 14.54
N ALA A 212 6.83 -6.29 15.23
CA ALA A 212 6.05 -6.86 16.32
C ALA A 212 5.82 -5.85 17.47
N LEU A 213 6.84 -5.06 17.85
CA LEU A 213 6.70 -4.02 18.87
C LEU A 213 5.82 -2.86 18.38
N CYS A 214 6.09 -2.36 17.17
CA CYS A 214 5.53 -1.11 16.70
C CYS A 214 4.14 -1.23 16.09
N GLN A 215 3.77 -2.40 15.57
CA GLN A 215 2.51 -2.60 14.83
C GLN A 215 1.52 -3.52 15.55
N SER A 216 1.92 -4.23 16.62
CA SER A 216 0.98 -5.04 17.40
C SER A 216 0.12 -4.16 18.28
N VAL A 217 -1.19 -4.31 18.16
CA VAL A 217 -2.16 -3.57 18.98
C VAL A 217 -2.68 -4.46 20.11
N ARG A 218 -2.96 -3.84 21.26
CA ARG A 218 -3.47 -4.50 22.46
C ARG A 218 -4.87 -5.09 22.24
N GLU A 219 -5.12 -6.22 22.89
CA GLU A 219 -6.39 -6.97 22.82
C GLU A 219 -7.13 -6.99 24.18
N ASP A 220 -6.72 -6.13 25.12
CA ASP A 220 -7.25 -6.08 26.48
C ASP A 220 -8.49 -5.19 26.65
N GLY A 221 -9.18 -4.89 25.54
CA GLY A 221 -10.42 -4.11 25.50
C GLY A 221 -10.25 -2.59 25.44
N ALA A 222 -9.02 -2.08 25.33
CA ALA A 222 -8.79 -0.66 25.04
C ALA A 222 -8.92 -0.34 23.53
N TYR A 223 -8.58 -1.30 22.67
CA TYR A 223 -8.92 -1.27 21.24
C TYR A 223 -10.06 -2.25 20.98
N ILE A 224 -11.16 -1.77 20.38
CA ILE A 224 -12.39 -2.54 20.14
C ILE A 224 -12.59 -2.64 18.63
N GLU A 225 -12.53 -3.86 18.11
CA GLU A 225 -12.72 -4.11 16.69
C GLU A 225 -14.20 -3.99 16.29
N ALA A 226 -14.49 -3.25 15.22
CA ALA A 226 -15.86 -2.99 14.75
C ALA A 226 -16.30 -3.80 13.53
N GLY A 227 -15.43 -4.67 13.00
CA GLY A 227 -15.64 -5.39 11.74
C GLY A 227 -15.24 -4.55 10.52
N GLU A 228 -15.36 -5.13 9.32
CA GLU A 228 -14.87 -4.53 8.05
C GLU A 228 -15.61 -3.28 7.57
N ASN A 229 -16.77 -2.97 8.17
CA ASN A 229 -17.57 -1.82 7.76
C ASN A 229 -17.27 -0.62 8.66
N ASP A 230 -16.47 0.32 8.16
CA ASP A 230 -16.09 1.54 8.89
C ASP A 230 -17.29 2.40 9.33
N ASN A 231 -18.46 2.29 8.68
CA ASN A 231 -19.68 2.97 9.16
C ASN A 231 -20.12 2.45 10.55
N LEU A 232 -19.79 1.21 10.92
CA LEU A 232 -20.06 0.69 12.26
C LEU A 232 -19.20 1.40 13.32
N ILE A 233 -18.00 1.84 12.95
CA ILE A 233 -17.13 2.64 13.82
C ILE A 233 -17.79 3.99 14.07
N VAL A 234 -18.23 4.67 13.00
CA VAL A 234 -18.96 5.95 13.06
C VAL A 234 -20.18 5.86 13.99
N GLN A 235 -21.03 4.85 13.81
CA GLN A 235 -22.22 4.66 14.64
C GLN A 235 -21.89 4.41 16.12
N LYS A 236 -20.85 3.63 16.40
CA LYS A 236 -20.45 3.32 17.78
C LYS A 236 -19.86 4.52 18.50
N ILE A 237 -19.07 5.35 17.83
CA ILE A 237 -18.51 6.56 18.45
C ILE A 237 -19.58 7.64 18.61
N GLU A 238 -20.54 7.77 17.67
CA GLU A 238 -21.69 8.67 17.82
C GLU A 238 -22.51 8.35 19.09
N ALA A 239 -22.62 7.06 19.43
CA ALA A 239 -23.30 6.60 20.64
C ALA A 239 -22.45 6.64 21.93
N ASN A 240 -21.15 6.92 21.84
CA ASN A 240 -20.22 6.93 22.97
C ASN A 240 -19.25 8.13 22.87
N ASP A 241 -19.61 9.23 23.53
CA ASP A 241 -18.85 10.49 23.55
C ASP A 241 -17.48 10.41 24.25
N LYS A 242 -17.12 9.26 24.82
CA LYS A 242 -15.83 9.01 25.48
C LYS A 242 -14.87 8.16 24.65
N ALA A 243 -15.36 7.52 23.59
CA ALA A 243 -14.55 6.69 22.72
C ALA A 243 -14.04 7.48 21.51
N TYR A 244 -12.90 7.05 20.98
CA TYR A 244 -12.39 7.53 19.70
C TYR A 244 -12.57 6.45 18.62
N GLY A 245 -12.67 6.86 17.36
CA GLY A 245 -12.81 5.98 16.22
C GLY A 245 -11.63 6.13 15.27
N VAL A 246 -11.10 5.01 14.77
CA VAL A 246 -10.07 4.97 13.71
C VAL A 246 -10.73 4.52 12.41
N PHE A 247 -10.66 5.31 11.35
CA PHE A 247 -11.22 4.97 10.03
C PHE A 247 -10.63 5.87 8.92
N GLY A 248 -10.96 5.60 7.66
CA GLY A 248 -10.51 6.42 6.53
C GLY A 248 -11.13 7.83 6.49
N TYR A 249 -10.36 8.84 6.06
CA TYR A 249 -10.76 10.25 6.00
C TYR A 249 -12.11 10.49 5.31
N SER A 250 -12.43 9.73 4.26
CA SER A 250 -13.71 9.85 3.53
C SER A 250 -14.93 9.71 4.45
N PHE A 251 -14.89 8.80 5.43
CA PHE A 251 -15.98 8.61 6.39
C PHE A 251 -16.11 9.81 7.33
N LEU A 252 -15.01 10.46 7.68
CA LEU A 252 -15.07 11.72 8.41
C LEU A 252 -15.73 12.79 7.56
N ASP A 253 -15.40 12.86 6.27
CA ASP A 253 -15.86 13.89 5.33
C ASP A 253 -17.37 13.82 5.12
N GLN A 254 -17.86 12.59 4.96
CA GLN A 254 -19.28 12.30 4.83
C GLN A 254 -20.10 12.48 6.12
N ASN A 255 -19.45 12.52 7.30
CA ASN A 255 -20.12 12.58 8.61
C ASN A 255 -19.68 13.79 9.45
N ARG A 256 -19.26 14.90 8.83
CA ARG A 256 -18.85 16.15 9.53
C ARG A 256 -19.96 16.79 10.38
N ASP A 257 -21.22 16.44 10.13
CA ASP A 257 -22.36 16.85 10.95
C ASP A 257 -22.36 16.18 12.33
N LYS A 258 -21.76 14.98 12.44
CA LYS A 258 -21.76 14.10 13.62
C LYS A 258 -20.42 13.94 14.29
N LEU A 259 -19.33 14.07 13.55
CA LEU A 259 -17.99 13.73 14.00
C LEU A 259 -17.05 14.93 13.97
N VAL A 260 -16.07 14.91 14.85
CA VAL A 260 -14.97 15.87 14.90
C VAL A 260 -13.65 15.10 14.89
N ALA A 261 -12.72 15.56 14.06
CA ALA A 261 -11.39 14.96 13.97
C ALA A 261 -10.55 15.29 15.20
N VAL A 262 -9.71 14.35 15.60
CA VAL A 262 -8.62 14.61 16.52
C VAL A 262 -7.43 15.15 15.74
N LEU A 263 -6.81 16.20 16.26
CA LEU A 263 -5.55 16.70 15.70
C LEU A 263 -4.42 15.73 16.08
N ILE A 264 -3.60 15.36 15.09
CA ILE A 264 -2.41 14.55 15.29
C ILE A 264 -1.19 15.42 15.02
N ASP A 265 -0.31 15.53 16.01
CA ASP A 265 0.87 16.41 15.98
C ASP A 265 0.48 17.85 15.56
N ASP A 266 -0.58 18.39 16.19
CA ASP A 266 -1.16 19.72 15.93
C ASP A 266 -1.70 19.93 14.49
N THR A 267 -1.86 18.85 13.71
CA THR A 267 -2.37 18.91 12.33
C THR A 267 -3.74 18.22 12.22
N GLU A 268 -4.71 18.93 11.65
CA GLU A 268 -6.04 18.38 11.36
C GLU A 268 -6.00 17.53 10.07
N PRO A 269 -6.71 16.38 10.02
CA PRO A 269 -6.92 15.67 8.76
C PRO A 269 -7.90 16.45 7.88
N SER A 270 -7.36 17.24 6.95
CA SER A 270 -8.11 17.92 5.90
C SER A 270 -7.60 17.46 4.54
N TYR A 271 -8.40 17.65 3.49
CA TYR A 271 -7.95 17.40 2.11
C TYR A 271 -6.64 18.14 1.79
N GLU A 272 -6.51 19.40 2.21
CA GLU A 272 -5.31 20.21 2.01
C GLU A 272 -4.09 19.63 2.73
N ASN A 273 -4.23 19.26 4.01
CA ASN A 273 -3.11 18.70 4.78
C ASN A 273 -2.71 17.31 4.30
N ILE A 274 -3.66 16.51 3.82
CA ILE A 274 -3.39 15.18 3.25
C ILE A 274 -2.70 15.30 1.90
N SER A 275 -3.23 16.12 0.99
CA SER A 275 -2.71 16.24 -0.37
C SER A 275 -1.33 16.93 -0.43
N SER A 276 -1.05 17.82 0.52
CA SER A 276 0.28 18.44 0.71
C SER A 276 1.28 17.56 1.47
N GLY A 277 0.80 16.50 2.14
CA GLY A 277 1.63 15.63 2.99
C GLY A 277 1.91 16.21 4.39
N ALA A 278 1.25 17.29 4.79
CA ALA A 278 1.38 17.87 6.13
C ALA A 278 0.76 16.99 7.23
N TYR A 279 -0.31 16.25 6.92
CA TYR A 279 -0.94 15.34 7.88
C TYR A 279 -0.20 13.99 7.93
N SER A 280 0.37 13.66 9.10
CA SER A 280 1.33 12.55 9.26
C SER A 280 0.71 11.16 9.07
N VAL A 281 -0.60 11.01 9.23
CA VAL A 281 -1.32 9.74 9.03
C VAL A 281 -1.98 9.69 7.65
N SER A 282 -1.22 10.10 6.64
CA SER A 282 -1.60 10.00 5.24
C SER A 282 -0.42 9.63 4.35
N ARG A 283 -0.72 9.22 3.12
CA ARG A 283 0.29 8.89 2.11
C ARG A 283 -0.26 8.99 0.71
N ALA A 284 0.64 9.22 -0.24
CA ALA A 284 0.33 9.06 -1.65
C ALA A 284 0.36 7.58 -2.06
N LEU A 285 -0.56 7.22 -2.93
CA LEU A 285 -0.70 5.89 -3.51
C LEU A 285 -0.27 5.90 -4.98
N TYR A 286 0.34 4.81 -5.41
CA TYR A 286 0.92 4.65 -6.74
C TYR A 286 0.68 3.24 -7.28
N PHE A 287 0.79 3.11 -8.61
CA PHE A 287 1.19 1.86 -9.22
C PHE A 287 2.28 2.11 -10.26
N TYR A 288 3.07 1.06 -10.52
CA TYR A 288 4.17 1.07 -11.49
C TYR A 288 3.89 0.04 -12.55
N VAL A 289 4.09 0.42 -13.81
CA VAL A 289 3.86 -0.45 -14.97
C VAL A 289 5.20 -0.75 -15.61
N LYS A 290 5.43 -2.04 -15.89
CA LYS A 290 6.59 -2.48 -16.65
C LYS A 290 6.33 -2.25 -18.13
N LYS A 291 6.99 -1.27 -18.73
CA LYS A 291 6.73 -0.94 -20.13
C LYS A 291 7.17 -2.02 -21.12
N ALA A 292 8.14 -2.86 -20.73
CA ALA A 292 8.54 -4.03 -21.52
C ALA A 292 7.38 -5.01 -21.77
N HIS A 293 6.29 -4.93 -21.01
CA HIS A 293 5.10 -5.77 -21.18
C HIS A 293 4.03 -5.11 -22.07
N ILE A 294 4.15 -3.83 -22.41
CA ILE A 294 3.20 -3.13 -23.29
C ILE A 294 3.32 -3.69 -24.71
N GLY A 295 2.19 -4.12 -25.29
CA GLY A 295 2.15 -4.77 -26.60
C GLY A 295 2.61 -6.24 -26.60
N VAL A 296 3.00 -6.77 -25.43
CA VAL A 296 3.35 -8.19 -25.23
C VAL A 296 2.26 -8.89 -24.43
N ILE A 297 1.84 -8.30 -23.30
CA ILE A 297 0.73 -8.80 -22.49
C ILE A 297 -0.54 -8.04 -22.89
N PRO A 298 -1.58 -8.73 -23.38
CA PRO A 298 -2.83 -8.10 -23.81
C PRO A 298 -3.49 -7.30 -22.68
N GLY A 299 -4.05 -6.12 -23.01
CA GLY A 299 -4.86 -5.33 -22.09
C GLY A 299 -4.08 -4.43 -21.13
N LEU A 300 -2.74 -4.48 -21.11
CA LEU A 300 -1.96 -3.70 -20.14
C LEU A 300 -2.14 -2.18 -20.33
N LYS A 301 -2.17 -1.70 -21.57
CA LYS A 301 -2.35 -0.25 -21.83
C LYS A 301 -3.77 0.18 -21.51
N GLU A 302 -4.75 -0.64 -21.87
CA GLU A 302 -6.17 -0.43 -21.63
C GLU A 302 -6.48 -0.41 -20.13
N TYR A 303 -5.80 -1.26 -19.34
CA TYR A 303 -5.91 -1.26 -17.88
C TYR A 303 -5.37 0.04 -17.26
N VAL A 304 -4.24 0.55 -17.76
CA VAL A 304 -3.69 1.84 -17.33
C VAL A 304 -4.62 3.00 -17.70
N ASP A 305 -5.23 2.95 -18.89
CA ASP A 305 -6.19 3.96 -19.33
C ASP A 305 -7.44 3.96 -18.45
N LEU A 306 -7.96 2.78 -18.10
CA LEU A 306 -9.09 2.63 -17.18
C LEU A 306 -8.82 3.28 -15.82
N TRP A 307 -7.61 3.10 -15.27
CA TRP A 307 -7.22 3.72 -13.99
C TRP A 307 -7.29 5.24 -13.99
N THR A 308 -7.01 5.88 -15.13
CA THR A 308 -6.88 7.34 -15.23
C THR A 308 -8.13 8.05 -15.78
N LEU A 309 -9.25 7.33 -15.91
CA LEU A 309 -10.55 7.93 -16.19
C LEU A 309 -11.07 8.73 -14.98
N GLU A 310 -11.74 9.86 -15.21
CA GLU A 310 -12.40 10.62 -14.11
C GLU A 310 -13.40 9.74 -13.34
N SER A 311 -14.09 8.83 -14.02
CA SER A 311 -15.01 7.87 -13.40
C SER A 311 -14.32 6.86 -12.48
N THR A 312 -13.00 6.69 -12.58
CA THR A 312 -12.22 5.71 -11.83
C THR A 312 -11.50 6.34 -10.64
N PHE A 313 -10.74 7.43 -10.83
CA PHE A 313 -9.91 8.04 -9.76
C PHE A 313 -10.24 9.51 -9.45
N GLY A 314 -11.30 10.06 -10.05
CA GLY A 314 -11.79 11.40 -9.80
C GLY A 314 -12.50 11.54 -8.44
N PRO A 315 -12.88 12.77 -8.04
CA PRO A 315 -13.54 13.02 -6.76
C PRO A 315 -14.93 12.39 -6.62
N GLU A 316 -15.61 12.12 -7.73
CA GLU A 316 -16.94 11.47 -7.77
C GLU A 316 -16.86 10.03 -8.35
N SER A 317 -15.70 9.40 -8.22
CA SER A 317 -15.43 8.07 -8.78
C SER A 317 -15.82 6.93 -7.86
N PHE A 318 -15.92 5.71 -8.43
CA PHE A 318 -16.13 4.51 -7.62
C PHE A 318 -14.97 4.18 -6.68
N LEU A 319 -13.75 4.71 -6.93
CA LEU A 319 -12.65 4.58 -5.96
C LEU A 319 -12.77 5.62 -4.84
N ALA A 320 -13.29 6.81 -5.12
CA ALA A 320 -13.60 7.80 -4.08
C ALA A 320 -14.68 7.27 -3.12
N ASP A 321 -15.71 6.57 -3.64
CA ASP A 321 -16.71 5.86 -2.83
C ASP A 321 -16.09 4.77 -1.94
N LYS A 322 -14.95 4.21 -2.36
CA LYS A 322 -14.18 3.23 -1.59
C LYS A 322 -13.13 3.87 -0.67
N GLY A 323 -13.09 5.20 -0.58
CA GLY A 323 -12.23 5.94 0.33
C GLY A 323 -10.91 6.44 -0.26
N LEU A 324 -10.72 6.33 -1.59
CA LEU A 324 -9.59 6.98 -2.25
C LEU A 324 -9.76 8.50 -2.16
N ILE A 325 -8.73 9.21 -1.69
CA ILE A 325 -8.71 10.67 -1.73
C ILE A 325 -8.12 11.08 -3.07
N ALA A 326 -8.96 11.62 -3.95
CA ALA A 326 -8.56 11.99 -5.31
C ALA A 326 -7.42 13.02 -5.30
N LEU A 327 -6.49 12.91 -6.26
CA LEU A 327 -5.50 13.96 -6.49
C LEU A 327 -6.18 15.29 -6.87
N PRO A 328 -5.52 16.44 -6.70
CA PRO A 328 -5.98 17.70 -7.30
C PRO A 328 -6.16 17.59 -8.83
N ASP A 329 -7.04 18.40 -9.40
CA ASP A 329 -7.42 18.33 -10.82
C ASP A 329 -6.23 18.42 -11.77
N ASP A 330 -5.32 19.36 -11.53
CA ASP A 330 -4.09 19.56 -12.32
C ASP A 330 -3.18 18.32 -12.28
N GLN A 331 -3.04 17.70 -11.11
CA GLN A 331 -2.30 16.45 -10.96
C GLN A 331 -3.01 15.29 -11.67
N ARG A 332 -4.34 15.15 -11.57
CA ARG A 332 -5.08 14.09 -12.29
C ARG A 332 -4.95 14.23 -13.81
N GLU A 333 -5.09 15.44 -14.34
CA GLU A 333 -4.90 15.73 -15.75
C GLU A 333 -3.47 15.39 -16.21
N ALA A 334 -2.46 15.75 -15.42
CA ALA A 334 -1.07 15.41 -15.70
C ALA A 334 -0.83 13.90 -15.69
N GLN A 335 -1.40 13.16 -14.72
CA GLN A 335 -1.29 11.70 -14.67
C GLN A 335 -1.96 11.05 -15.89
N ARG A 336 -3.15 11.50 -16.28
CA ARG A 336 -3.84 11.02 -17.49
C ARG A 336 -3.00 11.27 -18.75
N ALA A 337 -2.44 12.46 -18.92
CA ALA A 337 -1.60 12.77 -20.08
C ALA A 337 -0.33 11.91 -20.10
N SER A 338 0.32 11.74 -18.95
CA SER A 338 1.51 10.90 -18.81
C SER A 338 1.22 9.43 -19.11
N SER A 339 0.08 8.90 -18.65
CA SER A 339 -0.38 7.53 -18.93
C SER A 339 -0.79 7.32 -20.39
N ALA A 340 -1.43 8.31 -21.02
CA ALA A 340 -1.71 8.24 -22.46
C ALA A 340 -0.43 8.12 -23.29
N ALA A 341 0.63 8.82 -22.90
CA ALA A 341 1.95 8.78 -23.53
C ALA A 341 2.87 7.66 -23.02
N MET A 342 2.49 6.95 -21.95
CA MET A 342 3.33 5.98 -21.23
C MET A 342 4.73 6.53 -20.93
N GLU A 343 4.81 7.74 -20.36
CA GLU A 343 6.08 8.38 -20.06
C GLU A 343 6.89 7.55 -19.05
N ASN A 344 8.22 7.58 -19.19
CA ASN A 344 9.09 6.91 -18.22
C ASN A 344 9.09 7.66 -16.89
N LEU A 345 9.14 6.91 -15.79
CA LEU A 345 9.38 7.39 -14.45
C LEU A 345 10.58 8.34 -14.44
N ILE A 346 10.36 9.54 -13.89
CA ILE A 346 11.40 10.52 -13.62
C ILE A 346 11.64 10.55 -12.12
N LEU A 347 12.81 10.11 -11.67
CA LEU A 347 13.20 10.23 -10.27
C LEU A 347 13.45 11.70 -9.91
N ASP A 348 13.02 12.09 -8.71
CA ASP A 348 13.41 13.40 -8.15
C ASP A 348 14.94 13.47 -8.05
N LYS A 349 15.50 14.65 -8.33
CA LYS A 349 16.94 14.88 -8.37
C LYS A 349 17.61 14.80 -7.00
#